data_AF-A0A3D1IGD7-F1
#
_entry.id   AF-A0A3D1IGD7-F1
#
_cell.length_a   1.000
_cell.length_b   1.000
_cell.length_c   1.000
_cell.angle_alpha   90.00
_cell.angle_beta   90.00
_cell.angle_gamma   90.00
#
_symmetry.space_group_name_H-M   'P 1'
#
loop_
_entity.id
_entity.type
_entity.pdbx_description
1 polymer ?
#
loop_
_entity_poly.entity_id
_entity_poly.type
_entity_poly.pdbx_seq_one_letter_code
_entity_poly.pdbx_strand_id
1 'polypeptide(L)'
;LSDYPNVVVYPRGGANPVDNDDRADYYDTLHYGAGIVGINTSAMIEAGIQDRPVFTIVDSSFDDTQTGTLHFRYLLPENGGHLQHATSLDEHTRQLSATLDDGLAPSAQMFTKTFVRPHGLDVAATPRLVAALEALADTTPRGSVTLPPHLWPLRAGLWTLAVLLLAGDRKRLRQRWHHYSMAAWHYYKTRRKPVRKWRQRLEKVARKTRKRSGAGGAVL
;
A
#
# COMPACT_ATOMS: atom_id res chain seq x y z
N LEU A 1 -25.36 4.42 -5.84
CA LEU A 1 -25.25 3.67 -4.55
C LEU A 1 -26.11 4.30 -3.47
N SER A 2 -26.06 5.63 -3.32
CA SER A 2 -26.92 6.35 -2.35
C SER A 2 -28.42 6.24 -2.61
N ASP A 3 -28.83 5.73 -3.78
CA ASP A 3 -30.23 5.54 -4.16
C ASP A 3 -30.84 4.23 -3.61
N TYR A 4 -30.02 3.35 -3.03
CA TYR A 4 -30.50 2.13 -2.38
C TYR A 4 -30.93 2.40 -0.93
N PRO A 5 -32.04 1.80 -0.46
CA PRO A 5 -32.43 1.90 0.94
C PRO A 5 -31.36 1.28 1.85
N ASN A 6 -31.13 1.89 3.01
CA ASN A 6 -30.15 1.44 4.02
C ASN A 6 -28.68 1.41 3.54
N VAL A 7 -28.33 2.15 2.49
CA VAL A 7 -26.95 2.31 2.03
C VAL A 7 -26.50 3.75 2.26
N VAL A 8 -25.42 3.92 3.01
CA VAL A 8 -24.77 5.21 3.22
C VAL A 8 -23.38 5.17 2.60
N VAL A 9 -23.08 6.14 1.74
CA VAL A 9 -21.72 6.36 1.23
C VAL A 9 -21.05 7.40 2.12
N TYR A 10 -20.04 6.96 2.85
CA TYR A 10 -19.24 7.81 3.73
C TYR A 10 -17.74 7.53 3.56
N PRO A 11 -16.89 8.57 3.48
CA PRO A 11 -17.25 9.97 3.19
C PRO A 11 -17.67 10.13 1.73
N ARG A 12 -18.64 10.99 1.44
CA ARG A 12 -19.25 11.14 0.10
C ARG A 12 -18.26 11.49 -1.02
N GLY A 13 -17.19 12.23 -0.70
CA GLY A 13 -16.15 12.61 -1.65
C GLY A 13 -14.99 11.64 -1.76
N GLY A 14 -15.01 10.56 -0.96
CA GLY A 14 -13.81 9.82 -0.61
C GLY A 14 -12.91 10.61 0.35
N ALA A 15 -12.07 9.88 1.09
CA ALA A 15 -11.05 10.45 1.96
C ALA A 15 -9.74 9.71 1.75
N ASN A 16 -8.64 10.37 2.07
CA ASN A 16 -7.34 9.73 2.14
C ASN A 16 -6.82 9.99 3.56
N PRO A 17 -6.75 8.98 4.43
CA PRO A 17 -6.54 9.14 5.89
C PRO A 17 -5.11 9.60 6.23
N VAL A 18 -4.82 10.85 5.88
CA VAL A 18 -3.51 11.49 6.01
C VAL A 18 -3.53 12.56 7.10
N ASP A 19 -4.63 13.31 7.19
CA ASP A 19 -4.87 14.18 8.35
C ASP A 19 -5.54 13.42 9.49
N ASN A 20 -5.65 14.09 10.64
CA ASN A 20 -6.11 13.44 11.87
C ASN A 20 -7.61 13.12 11.82
N ASP A 21 -8.41 13.95 11.15
CA ASP A 21 -9.86 13.81 11.14
C ASP A 21 -10.25 12.66 10.21
N ASP A 22 -9.70 12.63 8.99
CA ASP A 22 -9.90 11.52 8.05
C ASP A 22 -9.39 10.19 8.63
N ARG A 23 -8.32 10.21 9.44
CA ARG A 23 -7.81 8.99 10.11
C ARG A 23 -8.74 8.52 11.23
N ALA A 24 -9.34 9.44 11.98
CA ALA A 24 -10.31 9.10 13.02
C ALA A 24 -11.56 8.47 12.39
N ASP A 25 -12.10 9.10 11.34
CA ASP A 25 -13.23 8.57 10.57
C ASP A 25 -12.96 7.18 9.98
N TYR A 26 -11.75 7.00 9.45
CA TYR A 26 -11.31 5.72 8.92
C TYR A 26 -11.22 4.65 10.01
N TYR A 27 -10.64 5.01 11.17
CA TYR A 27 -10.59 4.12 12.33
C TYR A 27 -11.99 3.73 12.79
N ASP A 28 -12.91 4.69 12.94
CA ASP A 28 -14.28 4.44 13.40
C ASP A 28 -15.05 3.56 12.42
N THR A 29 -14.84 3.74 11.12
CA THR A 29 -15.44 2.89 10.08
C THR A 29 -15.02 1.43 10.24
N LEU A 30 -13.74 1.17 10.51
CA LEU A 30 -13.25 -0.19 10.77
C LEU A 30 -13.70 -0.70 12.14
N HIS A 31 -13.64 0.15 13.16
CA HIS A 31 -13.90 -0.24 14.54
C HIS A 31 -15.36 -0.57 14.78
N TYR A 32 -16.31 0.16 14.20
CA TYR A 32 -17.74 -0.10 14.36
C TYR A 32 -18.34 -1.00 13.27
N GLY A 33 -17.59 -1.30 12.21
CA GLY A 33 -18.01 -2.22 11.16
C GLY A 33 -18.09 -3.67 11.66
N ALA A 34 -19.14 -4.39 11.27
CA ALA A 34 -19.25 -5.82 11.55
C ALA A 34 -18.33 -6.68 10.66
N GLY A 35 -17.95 -6.18 9.48
CA GLY A 35 -17.02 -6.81 8.56
C GLY A 35 -16.62 -5.87 7.44
N ILE A 36 -15.47 -6.14 6.82
CA ILE A 36 -14.90 -5.30 5.77
C ILE A 36 -14.94 -6.06 4.45
N VAL A 37 -15.52 -5.45 3.42
CA VAL A 37 -15.45 -5.96 2.05
C VAL A 37 -14.47 -5.11 1.26
N GLY A 38 -13.46 -5.72 0.65
CA GLY A 38 -12.42 -5.00 -0.06
C GLY A 38 -11.86 -5.77 -1.26
N ILE A 39 -11.29 -5.02 -2.21
CA ILE A 39 -10.57 -5.55 -3.36
C ILE A 39 -9.08 -5.18 -3.18
N ASN A 40 -8.29 -6.14 -2.70
CA ASN A 40 -6.83 -6.07 -2.53
C ASN A 40 -6.28 -4.69 -2.11
N THR A 41 -6.66 -4.24 -0.92
CA THR A 41 -6.24 -2.95 -0.35
C THR A 41 -5.58 -3.16 1.01
N SER A 42 -4.66 -2.26 1.40
CA SER A 42 -4.00 -2.29 2.71
C SER A 42 -4.99 -2.21 3.88
N ALA A 43 -6.18 -1.67 3.64
CA ALA A 43 -7.28 -1.65 4.62
C ALA A 43 -7.63 -3.04 5.15
N MET A 44 -7.38 -4.09 4.37
CA MET A 44 -7.59 -5.49 4.77
C MET A 44 -6.61 -5.90 5.90
N ILE A 45 -5.38 -5.37 5.92
CA ILE A 45 -4.46 -5.58 7.06
C ILE A 45 -4.95 -4.83 8.29
N GLU A 46 -5.36 -3.57 8.10
CA GLU A 46 -5.77 -2.68 9.20
C GLU A 46 -7.04 -3.17 9.88
N ALA A 47 -7.98 -3.74 9.12
CA ALA A 47 -9.13 -4.48 9.65
C ALA A 47 -8.70 -5.66 10.52
N GLY A 48 -7.69 -6.44 10.08
CA GLY A 48 -7.15 -7.54 10.86
C GLY A 48 -6.49 -7.11 12.19
N ILE A 49 -5.93 -5.90 12.26
CA ILE A 49 -5.43 -5.32 13.52
C ILE A 49 -6.57 -5.10 14.52
N GLN A 50 -7.76 -4.73 14.04
CA GLN A 50 -8.98 -4.55 14.84
C GLN A 50 -9.76 -5.86 15.07
N ASP A 51 -9.18 -7.01 14.70
CA ASP A 51 -9.83 -8.33 14.74
C ASP A 51 -11.18 -8.36 14.00
N ARG A 52 -11.26 -7.63 12.87
CA ARG A 52 -12.46 -7.58 12.03
C ARG A 52 -12.36 -8.58 10.87
N PRO A 53 -13.44 -9.31 10.56
CA PRO A 53 -13.45 -10.22 9.43
C PRO A 53 -13.38 -9.43 8.12
N VAL A 54 -12.61 -9.96 7.16
CA VAL A 54 -12.41 -9.33 5.86
C VAL A 54 -12.86 -10.29 4.77
N PHE A 55 -13.61 -9.76 3.80
CA PHE A 55 -14.17 -10.51 2.70
C PHE A 55 -13.74 -9.90 1.36
N THR A 56 -13.58 -10.76 0.36
CA THR A 56 -13.37 -10.37 -1.04
C THR A 56 -14.18 -11.27 -1.96
N ILE A 57 -14.52 -10.75 -3.13
CA ILE A 57 -14.96 -11.57 -4.26
C ILE A 57 -13.79 -11.66 -5.22
N VAL A 58 -13.42 -12.89 -5.55
CA VAL A 58 -12.41 -13.20 -6.58
C VAL A 58 -13.15 -13.35 -7.89
N ASP A 59 -12.86 -12.45 -8.81
CA ASP A 59 -13.36 -12.49 -10.18
C ASP A 59 -12.14 -12.56 -11.12
N SER A 60 -12.20 -13.45 -12.11
CA SER A 60 -11.09 -13.71 -13.04
C SER A 60 -10.61 -12.46 -13.78
N SER A 61 -11.45 -11.43 -13.89
CA SER A 61 -11.09 -10.12 -14.48
C SER A 61 -10.06 -9.36 -13.65
N PHE A 62 -9.84 -9.76 -12.39
CA PHE A 62 -8.91 -9.12 -11.46
C PHE A 62 -7.73 -10.00 -11.08
N ASP A 63 -7.53 -11.17 -11.72
CA ASP A 63 -6.44 -12.10 -11.39
C ASP A 63 -5.06 -11.42 -11.33
N ASP A 64 -4.75 -10.57 -12.32
CA ASP A 64 -3.48 -9.83 -12.38
C ASP A 64 -3.27 -8.88 -11.19
N THR A 65 -4.35 -8.43 -10.52
CA THR A 65 -4.33 -7.39 -9.50
C THR A 65 -4.70 -7.86 -8.10
N GLN A 66 -5.46 -8.96 -7.96
CA GLN A 66 -5.77 -9.59 -6.68
C GLN A 66 -4.80 -10.75 -6.42
N THR A 67 -4.98 -11.87 -7.13
CA THR A 67 -4.21 -13.12 -6.93
C THR A 67 -2.74 -12.97 -7.34
N GLY A 68 -2.43 -12.05 -8.26
CA GLY A 68 -1.08 -11.76 -8.72
C GLY A 68 -0.18 -11.02 -7.73
N THR A 69 -0.71 -10.49 -6.61
CA THR A 69 0.09 -9.69 -5.66
C THR A 69 0.55 -10.50 -4.44
N LEU A 70 1.79 -10.26 -4.01
CA LEU A 70 2.36 -10.95 -2.85
C LEU A 70 1.58 -10.66 -1.55
N HIS A 71 1.05 -9.45 -1.41
CA HIS A 71 0.26 -9.08 -0.24
C HIS A 71 -1.00 -9.94 -0.10
N PHE A 72 -1.76 -10.13 -1.18
CA PHE A 72 -2.97 -10.95 -1.19
C PHE A 72 -2.69 -12.38 -0.71
N ARG A 73 -1.55 -12.96 -1.11
CA ARG A 73 -1.15 -14.31 -0.66
C ARG A 73 -1.06 -14.41 0.86
N TYR A 74 -0.52 -13.40 1.54
CA TYR A 74 -0.43 -13.40 3.01
C TYR A 74 -1.80 -13.26 3.70
N LEU A 75 -2.79 -12.71 3.01
CA LEU A 75 -4.14 -12.56 3.54
C LEU A 75 -4.96 -13.86 3.47
N LEU A 76 -4.57 -14.80 2.60
CA LEU A 76 -5.30 -16.05 2.40
C LEU A 76 -5.24 -16.97 3.64
N PRO A 77 -6.34 -17.66 3.98
CA PRO A 77 -6.41 -18.54 5.16
C PRO A 77 -5.34 -19.62 5.19
N GLU A 78 -5.02 -20.22 4.04
CA GLU A 78 -3.99 -21.25 3.90
C GLU A 78 -2.58 -20.75 4.25
N ASN A 79 -2.34 -19.44 4.26
CA ASN A 79 -1.07 -18.82 4.65
C ASN A 79 -1.13 -18.18 6.05
N GLY A 80 -2.16 -18.50 6.84
CA GLY A 80 -2.39 -17.94 8.17
C GLY A 80 -3.03 -16.54 8.15
N GLY A 81 -3.57 -16.13 7.00
CA GLY A 81 -4.35 -14.91 6.85
C GLY A 81 -5.81 -15.08 7.28
N HIS A 82 -6.57 -13.99 7.24
CA HIS A 82 -7.95 -13.93 7.76
C HIS A 82 -8.98 -13.59 6.68
N LEU A 83 -8.56 -13.50 5.41
CA LEU A 83 -9.41 -13.15 4.29
C LEU A 83 -10.36 -14.30 3.92
N GLN A 84 -11.65 -14.02 3.95
CA GLN A 84 -12.66 -14.87 3.34
C GLN A 84 -12.82 -14.48 1.87
N HIS A 85 -12.50 -15.41 0.98
CA HIS A 85 -12.69 -15.19 -0.44
C HIS A 85 -13.92 -15.95 -0.92
N ALA A 86 -14.63 -15.36 -1.87
CA ALA A 86 -15.77 -15.97 -2.55
C ALA A 86 -15.53 -15.96 -4.06
N THR A 87 -15.98 -16.99 -4.75
CA THR A 87 -15.92 -17.08 -6.23
C THR A 87 -17.22 -16.65 -6.90
N SER A 88 -18.24 -16.34 -6.10
CA SER A 88 -19.55 -15.88 -6.57
C SER A 88 -20.20 -14.93 -5.56
N LEU A 89 -21.15 -14.11 -6.03
CA LEU A 89 -21.94 -13.23 -5.17
C LEU A 89 -22.81 -14.00 -4.17
N ASP A 90 -23.34 -15.17 -4.56
CA ASP A 90 -24.16 -16.01 -3.68
C ASP A 90 -23.35 -16.59 -2.52
N GLU A 91 -22.12 -17.02 -2.80
CA GLU A 91 -21.18 -17.46 -1.76
C GLU A 91 -20.81 -16.30 -0.83
N HIS A 92 -20.50 -15.13 -1.38
CA HIS A 92 -20.18 -13.95 -0.59
C HIS A 92 -21.34 -13.51 0.31
N THR A 93 -22.57 -13.53 -0.21
CA THR A 93 -23.78 -13.18 0.54
C THR A 93 -24.01 -14.15 1.70
N ARG A 94 -23.77 -15.45 1.50
CA ARG A 94 -23.83 -16.45 2.58
C ARG A 94 -22.77 -16.20 3.67
N GLN A 95 -21.54 -15.85 3.27
CA GLN A 95 -20.47 -15.50 4.22
C GLN A 95 -20.85 -14.28 5.07
N LEU A 96 -21.42 -13.24 4.44
CA LEU A 96 -21.87 -12.04 5.14
C LEU A 96 -23.03 -12.33 6.10
N SER A 97 -24.05 -13.06 5.67
CA SER A 97 -25.18 -13.43 6.54
C SER A 97 -24.71 -14.27 7.73
N ALA A 98 -23.88 -15.30 7.52
CA ALA A 98 -23.33 -16.10 8.63
C ALA A 98 -22.50 -15.24 9.63
N THR A 99 -21.86 -14.18 9.16
CA THR A 99 -21.10 -13.27 10.02
C THR A 99 -22.00 -12.33 10.82
N LEU A 100 -23.04 -11.79 10.17
CA LEU A 100 -23.95 -10.81 10.76
C LEU A 100 -24.99 -11.45 11.69
N ASP A 101 -25.52 -12.62 11.29
CA ASP A 101 -26.62 -13.29 11.97
C ASP A 101 -26.11 -14.28 13.03
N ASP A 102 -25.10 -15.10 12.67
CA ASP A 102 -24.60 -16.19 13.54
C ASP A 102 -23.33 -15.82 14.32
N GLY A 103 -22.72 -14.66 14.02
CA GLY A 103 -21.47 -14.22 14.64
C GLY A 103 -20.26 -15.09 14.30
N LEU A 104 -20.33 -15.89 13.22
CA LEU A 104 -19.30 -16.85 12.80
C LEU A 104 -18.13 -16.17 12.05
N ALA A 105 -17.59 -15.10 12.64
CA ALA A 105 -16.49 -14.34 12.07
C ALA A 105 -15.13 -15.04 12.33
N PRO A 106 -14.31 -15.30 11.29
CA PRO A 106 -12.94 -15.76 11.50
C PRO A 106 -12.11 -14.65 12.14
N SER A 107 -11.42 -14.98 13.24
CA SER A 107 -10.54 -14.04 13.92
C SER A 107 -9.25 -13.79 13.11
N ALA A 108 -8.82 -12.54 13.09
CA ALA A 108 -7.56 -12.11 12.49
C ALA A 108 -6.38 -12.13 13.48
N GLN A 109 -6.59 -12.55 14.73
CA GLN A 109 -5.55 -12.55 15.76
C GLN A 109 -4.31 -13.35 15.36
N MET A 110 -4.49 -14.51 14.71
CA MET A 110 -3.35 -15.31 14.30
C MET A 110 -2.53 -14.58 13.23
N PHE A 111 -3.18 -14.06 12.20
CA PHE A 111 -2.56 -13.22 11.17
C PHE A 111 -1.83 -12.02 11.78
N THR A 112 -2.47 -11.32 12.71
CA THR A 112 -1.86 -10.16 13.38
C THR A 112 -0.63 -10.58 14.18
N LYS A 113 -0.64 -11.72 14.87
CA LYS A 113 0.52 -12.23 15.61
C LYS A 113 1.67 -12.69 14.71
N THR A 114 1.39 -13.30 13.56
CA THR A 114 2.43 -13.88 12.69
C THR A 114 2.97 -12.90 11.66
N PHE A 115 2.10 -12.08 11.07
CA PHE A 115 2.45 -11.18 9.97
C PHE A 115 2.69 -9.74 10.45
N VAL A 116 1.78 -9.17 11.23
CA VAL A 116 1.84 -7.74 11.61
C VAL A 116 2.76 -7.50 12.82
N ARG A 117 2.67 -8.37 13.84
CA ARG A 117 3.36 -8.25 15.14
C ARG A 117 4.14 -9.53 15.50
N PRO A 118 5.07 -10.00 14.65
CA PRO A 118 5.82 -11.24 14.88
C PRO A 118 6.71 -11.23 16.14
N HIS A 119 6.95 -10.05 16.72
CA HIS A 119 7.77 -9.89 17.93
C HIS A 119 6.95 -9.63 19.20
N GLY A 120 5.62 -9.78 19.14
CA GLY A 120 4.70 -9.51 20.23
C GLY A 120 3.75 -8.35 19.93
N LEU A 121 2.51 -8.46 20.41
CA LEU A 121 1.44 -7.48 20.16
C LEU A 121 1.74 -6.12 20.81
N ASP A 122 2.34 -6.13 22.01
CA ASP A 122 2.66 -4.93 22.79
C ASP A 122 4.04 -4.35 22.48
N VAL A 123 4.77 -4.94 21.53
CA VAL A 123 6.14 -4.52 21.19
C VAL A 123 6.10 -3.51 20.04
N ALA A 124 6.51 -2.28 20.35
CA ALA A 124 6.61 -1.22 19.35
C ALA A 124 7.63 -1.56 18.26
N ALA A 125 7.27 -1.31 16.99
CA ALA A 125 8.14 -1.59 15.85
C ALA A 125 9.32 -0.61 15.73
N THR A 126 9.11 0.67 16.07
CA THR A 126 10.13 1.73 15.89
C THR A 126 11.42 1.44 16.64
N PRO A 127 11.42 1.10 17.96
CA PRO A 127 12.66 0.78 18.66
C PRO A 127 13.42 -0.41 18.06
N ARG A 128 12.69 -1.43 17.56
CA ARG A 128 13.32 -2.59 16.90
C ARG A 128 13.96 -2.21 15.57
N LEU A 129 13.29 -1.36 14.79
CA LEU A 129 13.85 -0.83 13.54
C LEU A 129 15.11 -0.02 13.82
N VAL A 130 15.10 0.83 14.84
CA VAL A 130 16.28 1.62 15.26
C VAL A 130 17.42 0.68 15.65
N ALA A 131 17.17 -0.29 16.53
CA ALA A 131 18.20 -1.26 16.95
C ALA A 131 18.76 -2.06 15.75
N ALA A 132 17.93 -2.44 14.78
CA ALA A 132 18.37 -3.12 13.57
C ALA A 132 19.25 -2.22 12.68
N LEU A 133 18.93 -0.92 12.60
CA LEU A 133 19.74 0.06 11.87
C LEU A 133 21.08 0.34 12.56
N GLU A 134 21.11 0.39 13.89
CA GLU A 134 22.33 0.54 14.67
C GLU A 134 23.24 -0.69 14.52
N ALA A 135 22.67 -1.91 14.59
CA ALA A 135 23.43 -3.14 14.36
C ALA A 135 24.02 -3.23 12.93
N LEU A 136 23.36 -2.61 11.94
CA LEU A 136 23.89 -2.52 10.59
C LEU A 136 25.13 -1.62 10.49
N ALA A 137 25.28 -0.62 11.35
CA ALA A 137 26.47 0.24 11.37
C ALA A 137 27.73 -0.56 11.72
N ASP A 138 27.59 -1.60 12.54
CA ASP A 138 28.67 -2.51 12.93
C ASP A 138 28.86 -3.69 11.95
N THR A 139 28.02 -3.77 10.92
CA THR A 139 28.10 -4.85 9.93
C THR A 139 29.04 -4.46 8.79
N THR A 140 30.07 -5.27 8.54
CA THR A 140 30.90 -5.10 7.33
C THR A 140 30.07 -5.39 6.08
N PRO A 141 29.97 -4.45 5.11
CA PRO A 141 29.26 -4.70 3.87
C PRO A 141 29.85 -5.93 3.18
N ARG A 142 29.00 -6.88 2.78
CA ARG A 142 29.45 -7.96 1.91
C ARG A 142 29.98 -7.33 0.64
N GLY A 143 31.25 -7.59 0.35
CA GLY A 143 31.87 -7.16 -0.90
C GLY A 143 31.02 -7.59 -2.09
N SER A 144 30.97 -6.76 -3.12
CA SER A 144 30.29 -7.15 -4.36
C SER A 144 30.95 -8.44 -4.86
N VAL A 145 30.13 -9.45 -5.15
CA VAL A 145 30.62 -10.67 -5.79
C VAL A 145 31.05 -10.27 -7.20
N THR A 146 32.34 -10.09 -7.42
CA THR A 146 32.89 -9.89 -8.75
C THR A 146 32.82 -11.22 -9.48
N LEU A 147 32.13 -11.23 -10.63
CA LEU A 147 32.13 -12.41 -11.46
C LEU A 147 33.56 -12.64 -11.98
N PRO A 148 34.10 -13.86 -11.81
CA PRO A 148 35.33 -14.25 -12.48
C PRO A 148 35.27 -13.88 -13.97
N PRO A 149 36.37 -13.36 -14.56
CA PRO A 149 36.38 -12.95 -15.97
C PRO A 149 35.95 -14.07 -16.93
N HIS A 150 36.22 -15.33 -16.59
CA HIS A 150 35.83 -16.49 -17.40
C HIS A 150 34.31 -16.72 -17.46
N LEU A 151 33.51 -16.12 -16.58
CA LEU A 151 32.03 -16.18 -16.61
C LEU A 151 31.39 -15.02 -17.38
N TRP A 152 32.17 -14.06 -17.88
CA TRP A 152 31.63 -12.95 -18.69
C TRP A 152 30.95 -13.41 -19.99
N PRO A 153 31.47 -14.39 -20.74
CA PRO A 153 30.80 -14.90 -21.94
C PRO A 153 29.43 -15.50 -21.60
N LEU A 154 29.34 -16.27 -20.51
CA LEU A 154 28.08 -16.84 -20.02
C LEU A 154 27.09 -15.73 -19.64
N ARG A 155 27.55 -14.69 -18.93
CA ARG A 155 26.72 -13.53 -18.59
C ARG A 155 26.21 -12.80 -19.83
N ALA A 156 27.06 -12.61 -20.84
CA ALA A 156 26.67 -12.01 -22.11
C ALA A 156 25.63 -12.87 -22.84
N GLY A 157 25.84 -14.19 -22.91
CA GLY A 157 24.89 -15.14 -23.50
C GLY A 157 23.54 -15.18 -22.79
N LEU A 158 23.53 -15.13 -21.45
CA LEU A 158 22.28 -15.05 -20.67
C LEU A 158 21.58 -13.71 -20.89
N TRP A 159 22.32 -12.61 -21.00
CA TRP A 159 21.75 -11.29 -21.30
C TRP A 159 21.13 -11.23 -22.69
N THR A 160 21.80 -11.76 -23.71
CA THR A 160 21.27 -11.79 -25.08
C THR A 160 20.05 -12.69 -25.16
N LEU A 161 20.07 -13.86 -24.53
CA LEU A 161 18.90 -14.74 -24.43
C LEU A 161 17.73 -14.05 -23.74
N ALA A 162 17.96 -13.36 -22.62
CA ALA A 162 16.91 -12.61 -21.93
C ALA A 162 16.30 -11.51 -22.81
N VAL A 163 17.12 -10.78 -23.57
CA VAL A 163 16.64 -9.76 -24.52
C VAL A 163 15.82 -10.38 -25.65
N LEU A 164 16.25 -11.51 -26.21
CA LEU A 164 15.53 -12.23 -27.26
C LEU A 164 14.18 -12.77 -26.77
N LEU A 165 14.15 -13.38 -25.59
CA LEU A 165 12.91 -13.87 -24.96
C LEU A 165 11.93 -12.74 -24.67
N LEU A 166 12.44 -11.58 -24.23
CA LEU A 166 11.62 -10.39 -24.05
C LEU A 166 11.10 -9.89 -25.40
N ALA A 167 11.96 -9.73 -26.41
CA ALA A 167 11.58 -9.23 -27.73
C ALA A 167 10.53 -10.10 -28.46
N GLY A 168 10.50 -11.41 -28.18
CA GLY A 168 9.48 -12.33 -28.67
C GLY A 168 8.08 -12.09 -28.10
N ASP A 169 7.97 -11.52 -26.90
CA ASP A 169 6.69 -11.27 -26.22
C ASP A 169 6.29 -9.78 -26.30
N ARG A 170 5.92 -9.36 -27.52
CA ARG A 170 5.51 -7.98 -27.84
C ARG A 170 4.37 -7.45 -26.96
N LYS A 171 3.48 -8.33 -26.47
CA LYS A 171 2.37 -7.95 -25.58
C LYS A 171 2.88 -7.62 -24.16
N ARG A 172 3.74 -8.46 -23.58
CA ARG A 172 4.37 -8.18 -22.27
C ARG A 172 5.31 -6.99 -22.30
N LEU A 173 6.03 -6.75 -23.40
CA LEU A 173 6.85 -5.54 -23.53
C LEU A 173 6.00 -4.28 -23.44
N ARG A 174 4.88 -4.18 -24.17
CA ARG A 174 4.00 -3.01 -24.10
C ARG A 174 3.47 -2.75 -22.70
N GLN A 175 3.03 -3.78 -21.98
CA GLN A 175 2.56 -3.65 -20.59
C GLN A 175 3.67 -3.21 -19.63
N ARG A 176 4.89 -3.77 -19.75
CA ARG A 176 6.03 -3.38 -18.91
C ARG A 176 6.53 -1.97 -19.23
N TRP A 177 6.53 -1.56 -20.49
CA TRP A 177 6.84 -0.18 -20.88
C TRP A 177 5.84 0.83 -20.30
N HIS A 178 4.55 0.48 -20.22
CA HIS A 178 3.56 1.27 -19.47
C HIS A 178 3.89 1.34 -17.97
N HIS A 179 4.28 0.22 -17.35
CA HIS A 179 4.65 0.20 -15.93
C HIS A 179 5.93 1.00 -15.62
N TYR A 180 6.97 0.87 -16.44
CA TYR A 180 8.23 1.63 -16.30
C TYR A 180 8.04 3.11 -16.60
N SER A 181 7.21 3.46 -17.59
CA SER A 181 6.90 4.87 -17.86
C SER A 181 6.09 5.50 -16.72
N MET A 182 5.19 4.76 -16.08
CA MET A 182 4.47 5.20 -14.87
C MET A 182 5.40 5.34 -13.66
N ALA A 183 6.34 4.42 -13.45
CA ALA A 183 7.34 4.51 -12.38
C ALA A 183 8.31 5.69 -12.60
N ALA A 184 8.80 5.88 -13.83
CA ALA A 184 9.63 7.02 -14.20
C ALA A 184 8.86 8.35 -14.09
N TRP A 185 7.58 8.37 -14.46
CA TRP A 185 6.70 9.53 -14.29
C TRP A 185 6.42 9.83 -12.81
N HIS A 186 6.19 8.81 -11.98
CA HIS A 186 6.03 8.98 -10.54
C HIS A 186 7.31 9.48 -9.87
N TYR A 187 8.48 8.96 -10.27
CA TYR A 187 9.81 9.43 -9.85
C TYR A 187 10.06 10.89 -10.29
N TYR A 188 9.74 11.24 -11.53
CA TYR A 188 9.84 12.60 -12.06
C TYR A 188 8.90 13.58 -11.33
N LYS A 189 7.66 13.15 -11.04
CA LYS A 189 6.65 13.95 -10.35
C LYS A 189 6.95 14.15 -8.86
N THR A 190 7.51 13.14 -8.19
CA THR A 190 7.93 13.25 -6.78
C THR A 190 9.13 14.18 -6.59
N ARG A 191 10.09 14.22 -7.54
CA ARG A 191 11.20 15.20 -7.47
C ARG A 191 10.81 16.64 -7.78
N ARG A 192 9.78 16.91 -8.59
CA ARG A 192 9.31 18.28 -8.89
C ARG A 192 8.44 18.92 -7.80
N LYS A 193 7.70 18.13 -7.01
CA LYS A 193 6.84 18.63 -5.92
C LYS A 193 7.60 19.43 -4.84
N PRO A 194 8.76 18.99 -4.30
CA PRO A 194 9.47 19.75 -3.28
C PRO A 194 10.06 21.06 -3.83
N VAL A 195 10.58 21.07 -5.07
CA VAL A 195 11.16 22.27 -5.70
C VAL A 195 10.10 23.33 -5.97
N ARG A 196 8.91 22.94 -6.44
CA ARG A 196 7.80 23.88 -6.67
C ARG A 196 7.24 24.45 -5.35
N LYS A 197 7.09 23.61 -4.32
CA LYS A 197 6.68 24.06 -2.97
C LYS A 197 7.73 25.00 -2.35
N TRP A 198 9.01 24.75 -2.55
CA TRP A 198 10.10 25.63 -2.11
C TRP A 198 10.06 27.00 -2.79
N ARG A 199 9.91 27.06 -4.12
CA ARG A 199 9.77 28.33 -4.85
C ARG A 199 8.56 29.15 -4.40
N GLN A 200 7.40 28.50 -4.22
CA GLN A 200 6.19 29.17 -3.73
C GLN A 200 6.35 29.70 -2.29
N ARG A 201 7.11 29.01 -1.44
CA ARG A 201 7.44 29.50 -0.09
C ARG A 201 8.35 30.73 -0.16
N LEU A 202 9.38 30.72 -1.01
CA LEU A 202 10.27 31.87 -1.20
C LEU A 202 9.52 33.09 -1.76
N GLU A 203 8.63 32.90 -2.73
CA GLU A 203 7.78 33.98 -3.28
C GLU A 203 6.82 34.54 -2.22
N LYS A 204 6.20 33.68 -1.38
CA LYS A 204 5.35 34.13 -0.27
C LYS A 204 6.13 34.93 0.78
N VAL A 205 7.34 34.47 1.12
CA VAL A 205 8.22 35.18 2.05
C VAL A 205 8.63 36.54 1.47
N ALA A 206 9.08 36.58 0.21
CA ALA A 206 9.43 37.82 -0.50
C ALA A 206 8.26 38.81 -0.60
N ARG A 207 7.05 38.33 -0.85
CA ARG A 207 5.84 39.16 -0.90
C ARG A 207 5.46 39.70 0.49
N LYS A 208 5.68 38.92 1.55
CA LYS A 208 5.45 39.33 2.95
C LYS A 208 6.49 40.34 3.43
N THR A 209 7.76 40.21 3.07
CA THR A 209 8.80 41.22 3.34
C THR A 209 8.54 42.52 2.58
N ARG A 210 8.15 42.45 1.31
CA ARG A 210 7.79 43.65 0.51
C ARG A 210 6.57 44.39 1.06
N LYS A 211 5.59 43.67 1.62
CA LYS A 211 4.42 44.27 2.29
C LYS A 211 4.78 44.89 3.66
N ARG A 212 5.76 44.33 4.39
CA ARG A 212 6.26 44.89 5.64
C ARG A 212 7.15 46.11 5.43
N SER A 213 7.98 46.13 4.39
CA SER A 213 8.82 47.30 4.07
C SER A 213 8.03 48.47 3.47
N GLY A 214 6.87 48.22 2.85
CA GLY A 214 5.97 49.27 2.35
C GLY A 214 5.02 49.86 3.40
N ALA A 215 4.83 49.18 4.54
CA ALA A 215 3.93 49.64 5.61
C ALA A 215 4.63 50.42 6.74
N GLY A 216 5.97 50.53 6.70
CA GLY A 216 6.76 51.27 7.69
C GLY A 216 7.12 52.70 7.29
N GLY A 217 6.60 53.22 6.16
CA GLY A 217 6.97 54.52 5.59
C GLY A 217 5.88 55.60 5.65
N ALA A 218 4.86 55.43 6.49
CA ALA A 218 3.78 56.41 6.63
C ALA A 218 3.44 56.64 8.11
N VAL A 219 4.42 57.14 8.87
CA VAL A 219 4.19 57.94 10.08
C VAL A 219 5.31 58.99 10.14
N LEU A 220 5.01 60.17 9.60
CA LEU A 220 5.35 61.49 10.11
C LEU A 220 4.43 62.50 9.40
#